data_AF-A0A7S2HFV7-F1
#
_entry.id   AF-A0A7S2HFV7-F1
#
_cell.length_a   1.000
_cell.length_b   1.000
_cell.length_c   1.000
_cell.angle_alpha   90.00
_cell.angle_beta   90.00
_cell.angle_gamma   90.00
#
_symmetry.space_group_name_H-M   'P 1'
#
loop_
_entity.id
_entity.type
_entity.pdbx_description
1 polymer ?
#
loop_
_entity_poly.entity_id
_entity_poly.type
_entity_poly.pdbx_seq_one_letter_code
_entity_poly.pdbx_strand_id
1 'polypeptide(L)'
;QRMGFGTENKVVLRFETLFWDVCPYIQCTDARFRVLNGHYFGKNKTLIMHCSPPFADGYDGLDDAQVVGECMIVLRGMYGAACVEPVWSHVTRWDQDPYSMGAYSYFQI
;
A
#
# COMPACT_ATOMS: atom_id res chain seq x y z
N GLN A 1 -5.74 -1.47 -30.36
CA GLN A 1 -4.52 -1.22 -29.54
C GLN A 1 -4.07 -2.54 -28.92
N ARG A 2 -2.76 -2.80 -28.78
CA ARG A 2 -2.19 -4.05 -28.21
C ARG A 2 -1.40 -3.86 -26.91
N MET A 3 -1.26 -2.61 -26.44
CA MET A 3 -0.54 -2.26 -25.22
C MET A 3 -1.55 -1.93 -24.13
N GLY A 4 -1.44 -2.60 -22.98
CA GLY A 4 -2.22 -2.32 -21.79
C GLY A 4 -1.53 -1.29 -20.92
N PHE A 5 -2.29 -0.66 -20.03
CA PHE A 5 -1.78 0.29 -19.04
C PHE A 5 -2.30 -0.15 -17.67
N GLY A 6 -1.38 -0.51 -16.77
CA GLY A 6 -1.71 -1.11 -15.48
C GLY A 6 -1.60 -0.12 -14.33
N THR A 7 -2.15 -0.51 -13.18
CA THR A 7 -2.12 0.29 -11.95
C THR A 7 -1.25 -0.38 -10.91
N GLU A 8 -0.43 0.42 -10.21
CA GLU A 8 0.31 -0.04 -9.02
C GLU A 8 0.24 1.02 -7.92
N ASN A 9 -0.92 1.10 -7.30
CA ASN A 9 -1.17 2.03 -6.21
C ASN A 9 -0.55 1.55 -4.89
N LYS A 10 -0.22 2.50 -4.02
CA LYS A 10 0.49 2.29 -2.76
C LYS A 10 -0.17 3.09 -1.64
N VAL A 11 -0.08 2.54 -0.43
CA VAL A 11 -0.44 3.25 0.80
C VAL A 11 0.80 3.40 1.65
N VAL A 12 1.22 4.63 1.89
CA VAL A 12 2.36 4.95 2.76
C VAL A 12 1.83 5.24 4.15
N LEU A 13 2.35 4.56 5.17
CA LEU A 13 1.93 4.69 6.56
C LEU A 13 3.16 5.02 7.42
N ARG A 14 3.11 6.14 8.14
CA ARG A 14 4.16 6.54 9.09
C ARG A 14 3.62 6.46 10.52
N PHE A 15 4.40 5.89 11.42
CA PHE A 15 3.99 5.61 12.80
C PHE A 15 4.86 6.34 13.83
N GLU A 16 4.31 6.53 15.03
CA GLU A 16 5.03 7.12 16.16
C GLU A 16 6.06 6.15 16.75
N THR A 17 5.76 4.86 16.76
CA THR A 17 6.61 3.80 17.31
C THR A 17 6.82 2.67 16.30
N LEU A 18 7.96 1.99 16.42
CA LEU A 18 8.24 0.79 15.64
C LEU A 18 7.63 -0.41 16.37
N PHE A 19 6.75 -1.15 15.71
CA PHE A 19 6.09 -2.35 16.27
C PHE A 19 6.30 -3.60 15.42
N TRP A 20 7.17 -3.53 14.41
CA TRP A 20 7.49 -4.60 13.48
C TRP A 20 9.01 -4.84 13.41
N ASP A 21 9.40 -6.01 12.90
CA ASP A 21 10.81 -6.38 12.72
C ASP A 21 11.50 -5.56 11.63
N VAL A 22 12.79 -5.28 11.81
CA VAL A 22 13.60 -4.54 10.82
C VAL A 22 14.11 -5.48 9.73
N CYS A 23 13.22 -5.88 8.83
CA CYS A 23 13.50 -6.64 7.62
C CYS A 23 13.06 -5.84 6.37
N PRO A 24 13.61 -6.07 5.17
CA PRO A 24 13.25 -5.29 3.97
C PRO A 24 11.80 -5.47 3.54
N TYR A 25 11.24 -6.68 3.73
CA TYR A 25 9.88 -7.04 3.32
C TYR A 25 9.16 -7.73 4.45
N ILE A 26 7.89 -7.39 4.63
CA ILE A 26 6.99 -8.01 5.60
C ILE A 26 5.93 -8.79 4.82
N GLN A 27 5.76 -10.06 5.14
CA GLN A 27 4.78 -10.93 4.49
C GLN A 27 3.47 -10.92 5.28
N CYS A 28 2.35 -10.64 4.60
CA CYS A 28 1.00 -10.75 5.15
C CYS A 28 0.22 -11.84 4.40
N THR A 29 -0.84 -12.35 5.02
CA THR A 29 -1.70 -13.38 4.42
C THR A 29 -2.71 -12.82 3.41
N ASP A 30 -2.91 -11.50 3.40
CA ASP A 30 -3.81 -10.84 2.45
C ASP A 30 -3.09 -10.60 1.11
N ALA A 31 -3.51 -11.33 0.08
CA ALA A 31 -2.92 -11.27 -1.25
C ALA A 31 -3.09 -9.91 -1.96
N ARG A 32 -3.97 -9.03 -1.46
CA ARG A 32 -4.12 -7.67 -1.98
C ARG A 32 -2.89 -6.81 -1.71
N PHE A 33 -2.08 -7.16 -0.70
CA PHE A 33 -1.00 -6.32 -0.21
C PHE A 33 0.37 -6.99 -0.24
N ARG A 34 1.39 -6.19 -0.52
CA ARG A 34 2.81 -6.53 -0.29
C ARG A 34 3.46 -5.41 0.49
N VAL A 35 4.09 -5.72 1.62
CA VAL A 35 4.57 -4.71 2.55
C VAL A 35 6.08 -4.51 2.39
N LEU A 36 6.47 -3.31 1.97
CA LEU A 36 7.85 -2.86 1.94
C LEU A 36 8.14 -2.08 3.22
N ASN A 37 9.22 -2.45 3.91
CA ASN A 37 9.62 -1.78 5.15
C ASN A 37 10.45 -0.53 4.83
N GLY A 38 9.78 0.62 4.71
CA GLY A 38 10.45 1.90 4.49
C GLY A 38 11.50 2.22 5.54
N HIS A 39 11.30 1.80 6.80
CA HIS A 39 12.28 2.00 7.88
C HIS A 39 13.62 1.32 7.58
N TYR A 40 13.59 0.09 7.06
CA TYR A 40 14.79 -0.62 6.61
C TYR A 40 15.55 0.16 5.54
N PHE A 41 14.83 0.87 4.64
CA PHE A 41 15.41 1.69 3.58
C PHE A 41 15.62 3.17 3.96
N GLY A 42 15.64 3.49 5.26
CA GLY A 42 15.96 4.83 5.77
C GLY A 42 14.78 5.80 5.86
N LYS A 43 13.55 5.38 5.56
CA LYS A 43 12.33 6.15 5.82
C LYS A 43 11.79 5.83 7.21
N ASN A 44 12.20 6.64 8.19
CA ASN A 44 11.97 6.36 9.60
C ASN A 44 10.51 5.97 9.92
N LYS A 45 10.31 4.85 10.63
CA LYS A 45 9.01 4.32 11.09
C LYS A 45 7.92 4.32 10.01
N THR A 46 8.29 3.97 8.78
CA THR A 46 7.40 4.00 7.62
C THR A 46 7.23 2.60 7.03
N LEU A 47 5.99 2.21 6.77
CA LEU A 47 5.62 1.05 5.96
C LEU A 47 5.00 1.53 4.65
N ILE A 48 5.25 0.79 3.57
CA ILE A 48 4.66 1.06 2.26
C ILE A 48 3.92 -0.21 1.83
N MET A 49 2.59 -0.12 1.80
CA MET A 49 1.70 -1.19 1.37
C MET A 49 1.53 -1.07 -0.15
N HIS A 50 2.18 -1.93 -0.92
CA HIS A 50 1.91 -2.06 -2.34
C HIS A 50 0.60 -2.79 -2.52
N CYS A 51 -0.33 -2.19 -3.25
CA CYS A 51 -1.63 -2.78 -3.54
C CYS A 51 -1.57 -3.48 -4.89
N SER A 52 -2.12 -4.69 -4.97
CA SER A 52 -2.19 -5.47 -6.19
C SER A 52 -3.59 -5.38 -6.83
N PRO A 53 -3.70 -5.36 -8.17
CA PRO A 53 -4.97 -5.54 -8.85
C PRO A 53 -5.65 -6.86 -8.43
N PRO A 54 -6.99 -6.92 -8.36
CA PRO A 54 -7.93 -5.88 -8.76
C PRO A 54 -8.10 -4.75 -7.74
N PHE A 55 -7.72 -4.96 -6.48
CA PHE A 55 -7.95 -3.97 -5.41
C PHE A 55 -7.23 -2.63 -5.66
N ALA A 56 -6.05 -2.65 -6.27
CA ALA A 56 -5.35 -1.41 -6.61
C ALA A 56 -6.07 -0.53 -7.64
N ASP A 57 -6.99 -1.10 -8.43
CA ASP A 57 -7.73 -0.37 -9.47
C ASP A 57 -8.91 0.35 -8.83
N GLY A 58 -8.78 1.65 -8.61
CA GLY A 58 -9.81 2.47 -7.98
C GLY A 58 -10.16 2.13 -6.53
N TYR A 59 -9.48 1.18 -5.89
CA TYR A 59 -9.71 0.77 -4.49
C TYR A 59 -11.15 0.39 -4.18
N ASP A 60 -11.85 -0.29 -5.10
CA ASP A 60 -13.27 -0.62 -4.96
C ASP A 60 -14.18 0.60 -4.68
N GLY A 61 -13.74 1.81 -5.05
CA GLY A 61 -14.45 3.06 -4.80
C GLY A 61 -14.29 3.62 -3.38
N LEU A 62 -13.39 3.05 -2.57
CA LEU A 62 -13.11 3.51 -1.22
C LEU A 62 -12.37 4.86 -1.21
N ASP A 63 -12.67 5.69 -0.21
CA ASP A 63 -11.90 6.90 0.08
C ASP A 63 -10.55 6.57 0.77
N ASP A 64 -9.68 7.57 0.91
CA ASP A 64 -8.33 7.36 1.44
C ASP A 64 -8.33 6.85 2.89
N ALA A 65 -9.30 7.28 3.72
CA ALA A 65 -9.38 6.84 5.11
C ALA A 65 -9.82 5.37 5.19
N GLN A 66 -10.76 4.96 4.33
CA GLN A 66 -11.20 3.57 4.21
C GLN A 66 -10.08 2.66 3.69
N VAL A 67 -9.32 3.11 2.68
CA VAL A 67 -8.15 2.36 2.16
C VAL A 67 -7.06 2.18 3.21
N VAL A 68 -6.78 3.22 4.00
CA VAL A 68 -5.88 3.11 5.16
C VAL A 68 -6.46 2.13 6.19
N GLY A 69 -7.76 2.14 6.41
CA GLY A 69 -8.48 1.19 7.27
C GLY A 69 -8.22 -0.27 6.88
N GLU A 70 -8.34 -0.60 5.59
CA GLU A 70 -8.04 -1.95 5.07
C GLU A 70 -6.60 -2.36 5.36
N CYS A 71 -5.63 -1.45 5.14
CA CYS A 71 -4.23 -1.71 5.47
C CYS A 71 -4.04 -1.96 6.98
N MET A 72 -4.70 -1.17 7.82
CA MET A 72 -4.62 -1.30 9.27
C MET A 72 -5.30 -2.59 9.78
N ILE A 73 -6.34 -3.09 9.13
CA ILE A 73 -6.93 -4.40 9.45
C ILE A 73 -5.89 -5.50 9.27
N VAL A 74 -5.15 -5.49 8.16
CA VAL A 74 -4.08 -6.46 7.89
C VAL A 74 -2.96 -6.34 8.93
N LEU A 75 -2.47 -5.12 9.20
CA LEU A 75 -1.39 -4.90 10.16
C LEU A 75 -1.80 -5.26 11.60
N ARG A 76 -3.02 -4.95 12.03
CA ARG A 76 -3.55 -5.37 13.34
C ARG A 76 -3.71 -6.89 13.43
N GLY A 77 -4.08 -7.55 12.34
CA GLY A 77 -4.12 -9.01 12.28
C GLY A 77 -2.76 -9.66 12.50
N MET A 78 -1.67 -9.00 12.07
CA MET A 78 -0.30 -9.50 12.22
C MET A 78 0.32 -9.17 13.58
N TYR A 79 0.15 -7.93 14.05
CA TYR A 79 0.87 -7.39 15.21
C TYR A 79 0.00 -7.22 16.47
N GLY A 80 -1.30 -7.48 16.36
CA GLY A 80 -2.23 -7.42 17.49
C GLY A 80 -2.22 -6.08 18.21
N ALA A 81 -2.21 -6.12 19.55
CA ALA A 81 -2.27 -4.94 20.40
C ALA A 81 -1.04 -4.02 20.30
N ALA A 82 0.08 -4.47 19.70
CA ALA A 82 1.24 -3.62 19.47
C ALA A 82 1.06 -2.67 18.27
N CYS A 83 0.11 -2.97 17.38
CA CYS A 83 -0.16 -2.14 16.20
C CYS A 83 -0.85 -0.83 16.61
N VAL A 84 -0.17 0.30 16.40
CA VAL A 84 -0.68 1.64 16.69
C VAL A 84 -1.16 2.33 15.42
N GLU A 85 -2.00 3.36 15.56
CA GLU A 85 -2.44 4.17 14.42
C GLU A 85 -1.28 4.92 13.75
N PRO A 86 -1.33 5.11 12.42
CA PRO A 86 -0.38 5.94 11.72
C PRO A 86 -0.58 7.41 12.11
N VAL A 87 0.53 8.12 12.33
CA VAL A 87 0.54 9.58 12.53
C VAL A 87 0.43 10.34 11.21
N TRP A 88 0.66 9.67 10.09
CA TRP A 88 0.49 10.21 8.75
C TRP A 88 0.30 9.09 7.74
N SER A 89 -0.53 9.34 6.73
CA SER A 89 -0.77 8.42 5.63
C SER A 89 -0.84 9.16 4.29
N HIS A 90 -0.57 8.42 3.21
CA HIS A 90 -0.82 8.89 1.85
C HIS A 90 -1.18 7.71 0.94
N VAL A 91 -2.23 7.89 0.16
CA VAL A 91 -2.75 6.90 -0.81
C VAL A 91 -2.50 7.44 -2.21
N THR A 92 -1.80 6.67 -3.05
CA THR A 92 -1.65 7.04 -4.47
C THR A 92 -2.83 6.55 -5.29
N ARG A 93 -3.24 7.30 -6.31
CA ARG A 93 -4.31 6.94 -7.28
C ARG A 93 -3.86 7.21 -8.71
N TRP A 94 -2.86 6.45 -9.18
CA TRP A 94 -2.22 6.65 -10.48
C TRP A 94 -3.17 6.48 -11.66
N ASP A 95 -4.14 5.58 -11.53
CA ASP A 95 -5.24 5.34 -12.48
C ASP A 95 -6.19 6.54 -12.63
N GLN A 96 -6.26 7.41 -11.62
CA GLN A 96 -7.16 8.58 -11.60
C GLN A 96 -6.42 9.90 -11.80
N ASP A 97 -5.08 9.90 -11.73
CA ASP A 97 -4.26 11.07 -11.99
C ASP A 97 -4.38 11.47 -13.48
N PRO A 98 -4.92 12.67 -13.80
CA PRO A 98 -5.13 13.10 -15.19
C PRO A 98 -3.83 13.24 -15.99
N TYR A 99 -2.67 13.31 -15.34
CA TYR A 99 -1.37 13.43 -16.01
C TYR A 99 -0.66 12.09 -16.21
N SER A 100 -1.17 11.02 -15.60
CA SER A 100 -0.54 9.69 -15.63
C SER A 100 -1.47 8.64 -16.23
N MET A 101 -2.76 8.64 -15.86
CA MET A 101 -3.81 7.72 -16.33
C MET A 101 -3.44 6.23 -16.17
N GLY A 102 -2.65 5.92 -15.13
CA GLY A 102 -2.12 4.61 -14.77
C GLY A 102 -0.66 4.68 -14.33
N ALA A 103 -0.09 3.54 -13.96
CA ALA A 103 1.28 3.45 -13.45
C ALA A 103 2.30 3.14 -14.56
N TYR A 104 2.17 1.99 -15.22
CA TYR A 104 3.13 1.54 -16.24
C TYR A 104 2.43 0.75 -17.36
N SER A 105 2.99 0.79 -18.57
CA SER A 105 2.53 -0.02 -19.70
C SER A 105 2.92 -1.50 -19.56
N TYR A 106 2.09 -2.40 -20.09
CA TYR A 106 2.39 -3.82 -20.20
C TYR A 106 1.91 -4.41 -21.54
N PHE A 107 2.44 -5.57 -21.92
CA PHE A 107 1.93 -6.31 -23.07
C PHE A 107 0.60 -6.97 -22.69
N GLN A 108 -0.49 -6.52 -23.32
CA GLN A 108 -1.80 -7.11 -23.11
C GLN A 108 -1.87 -8.43 -23.89
N ILE A 109 -2.09 -9.53 -23.17
CA ILE A 109 -2.24 -10.89 -23.71
C ILE A 109 -3.74 -11.18 -23.86
#